data_AF-Q2GWD1-F1
#
_entry.id   AF-Q2GWD1-F1
#
_cell.length_a   1.000
_cell.length_b   1.000
_cell.length_c   1.000
_cell.angle_alpha   90.00
_cell.angle_beta   90.00
_cell.angle_gamma   90.00
#
_symmetry.space_group_name_H-M   'P 1'
#
loop_
_entity.id
_entity.type
_entity.pdbx_description
1 polymer ?
#
loop_
_entity_poly.entity_id
_entity_poly.type
_entity_poly.pdbx_seq_one_letter_code
_entity_poly.pdbx_strand_id
1 'polypeptide(L)'
;MILSKVNGESGHEIDDEIADLEQPLSSPLTSPTHFLLLLSDSALPLGSFAFSSGLESYLAHQKVVFGQPSSFASFLPLSISSYASTTLPFVLAAHRDPSLANLTALDDALDAAIVCTVGRRASVAQGRALLSIWERSFAGALAERGTAGGGADVNEALRGFSALLRGCSNSSSSSTTTTTTTPTSTPALTNGDSTPTTTTTPPSPNDDPPLPPPVAAHLGPLFGALCALAGLGLEQTAYVFMVSHVKALVSAAVRAGMFGPYQAQKTLASAGVQGLVAAVVQREWGTPVEEAGQSVPVMDLWVATEYKRPSSPSP
;
A
#
# COMPACT_ATOMS: atom_id res chain seq x y z
N MET A 1 12.35 -23.37 36.38
CA MET A 1 12.90 -22.09 36.88
C MET A 1 14.32 -22.05 36.30
N ILE A 2 14.67 -21.29 35.26
CA ILE A 2 14.35 -19.90 34.96
C ILE A 2 14.34 -19.74 33.42
N LEU A 3 13.19 -19.39 32.85
CA LEU A 3 13.11 -18.54 31.66
C LEU A 3 13.14 -17.10 32.19
N SER A 4 14.03 -16.24 31.70
CA SER A 4 13.75 -14.80 31.59
C SER A 4 14.94 -14.00 31.05
N LYS A 5 14.63 -13.15 30.07
CA LYS A 5 15.36 -11.95 29.58
C LYS A 5 16.48 -12.18 28.56
N VAL A 6 16.07 -12.31 27.30
CA VAL A 6 16.73 -11.66 26.16
C VAL A 6 15.62 -10.97 25.36
N ASN A 7 15.37 -9.70 25.66
CA ASN A 7 14.64 -8.77 24.79
C ASN A 7 14.74 -7.38 25.41
N GLY A 8 15.61 -6.53 24.86
CA GLY A 8 15.68 -5.11 25.25
C GLY A 8 16.94 -4.36 24.84
N GLU A 9 18.10 -5.02 24.74
CA GLU A 9 19.39 -4.31 24.59
C GLU A 9 19.88 -4.17 23.14
N SER A 10 19.39 -4.99 22.20
CA SER A 10 19.92 -5.03 20.83
C SER A 10 19.53 -3.85 19.92
N GLY A 11 18.58 -3.01 20.34
CA GLY A 11 18.16 -1.84 19.54
C GLY A 11 19.08 -0.65 19.73
N HIS A 12 19.47 -0.38 20.97
CA HIS A 12 20.29 0.77 21.34
C HIS A 12 21.73 0.63 20.83
N GLU A 13 22.27 -0.59 20.87
CA GLU A 13 23.63 -0.89 20.41
C GLU A 13 23.78 -0.70 18.89
N ILE A 14 22.72 -0.99 18.12
CA ILE A 14 22.70 -0.76 16.66
C ILE A 14 22.54 0.73 16.35
N ASP A 15 21.70 1.45 17.09
CA ASP A 15 21.52 2.90 16.91
C ASP A 15 22.84 3.65 17.17
N ASP A 16 23.61 3.23 18.18
CA ASP A 16 24.95 3.76 18.48
C ASP A 16 26.00 3.41 17.39
N GLU A 17 25.96 2.20 16.84
CA GLU A 17 26.85 1.76 15.74
C GLU A 17 26.55 2.48 14.41
N ILE A 18 25.28 2.84 14.16
CA ILE A 18 24.87 3.66 13.00
C ILE A 18 25.33 5.11 13.18
N ALA A 19 25.25 5.66 14.39
CA ALA A 19 25.72 7.02 14.68
C ALA A 19 27.24 7.19 14.42
N ASP A 20 28.03 6.14 14.64
CA ASP A 20 29.46 6.13 14.31
C ASP A 20 29.73 6.18 12.79
N LEU A 21 28.78 5.76 11.95
CA LEU A 21 28.84 5.87 10.49
C LEU A 21 28.44 7.27 9.97
N GLU A 22 27.75 8.08 10.77
CA GLU A 22 27.31 9.44 10.44
C GLU A 22 28.44 10.47 10.57
N GLN A 23 29.69 10.05 10.80
CA GLN A 23 30.83 10.96 10.78
C GLN A 23 30.87 11.74 9.46
N PRO A 24 30.95 13.09 9.51
CA PRO A 24 30.68 13.95 8.37
C PRO A 24 31.73 13.75 7.27
N LEU A 25 31.42 12.87 6.31
CA LEU A 25 32.11 12.78 5.04
C LEU A 25 31.92 14.13 4.32
N SER A 26 33.04 14.74 3.92
CA SER A 26 33.16 16.15 3.51
C SER A 26 32.43 16.57 2.23
N SER A 27 31.42 15.82 1.77
CA SER A 27 30.61 16.18 0.60
C SER A 27 29.25 15.44 0.66
N PRO A 28 28.11 16.14 0.72
CA PRO A 28 26.82 15.47 0.63
C PRO A 28 26.70 14.87 -0.77
N LEU A 29 26.64 13.55 -0.87
CA LEU A 29 26.26 12.90 -2.13
C LEU A 29 24.77 13.17 -2.35
N THR A 30 24.45 14.26 -3.05
CA THR A 30 23.09 14.81 -3.27
C THR A 30 22.21 13.94 -4.18
N SER A 31 22.68 12.76 -4.62
CA SER A 31 21.97 11.96 -5.61
C SER A 31 20.74 11.23 -5.03
N PRO A 32 19.55 11.31 -5.65
CA PRO A 32 18.37 10.53 -5.24
C PRO A 32 18.56 9.02 -5.42
N THR A 33 19.62 8.59 -6.12
CA THR A 33 19.92 7.17 -6.38
C THR A 33 19.96 6.33 -5.11
N HIS A 34 20.48 6.85 -4.00
CA HIS A 34 20.55 6.09 -2.75
C HIS A 34 19.15 5.67 -2.27
N PHE A 35 18.19 6.60 -2.20
CA PHE A 35 16.82 6.29 -1.81
C PHE A 35 16.07 5.48 -2.86
N LEU A 36 16.38 5.64 -4.15
CA LEU A 36 15.86 4.76 -5.19
C LEU A 36 16.26 3.30 -4.92
N LEU A 37 17.53 3.06 -4.58
CA LEU A 37 18.01 1.72 -4.26
C LEU A 37 17.32 1.16 -3.00
N LEU A 38 17.20 1.96 -1.94
CA LEU A 38 16.51 1.57 -0.71
C LEU A 38 15.03 1.23 -0.94
N LEU A 39 14.30 2.10 -1.66
CA LEU A 39 12.88 1.91 -1.98
C LEU A 39 12.65 0.76 -2.95
N SER A 40 13.67 0.43 -3.76
CA SER A 40 13.65 -0.75 -4.64
C SER A 40 14.01 -2.04 -3.92
N ASP A 41 14.55 -1.99 -2.70
CA ASP A 41 15.06 -3.17 -2.01
C ASP A 41 13.91 -4.11 -1.59
N SER A 42 14.07 -5.40 -1.90
CA SER A 42 13.16 -6.44 -1.42
C SER A 42 13.23 -6.69 0.09
N ALA A 43 14.32 -6.28 0.74
CA ALA A 43 14.46 -6.37 2.20
C ALA A 43 13.72 -5.24 2.94
N LEU A 44 13.22 -4.21 2.23
CA LEU A 44 12.45 -3.15 2.86
C LEU A 44 11.22 -3.74 3.56
N PRO A 45 11.00 -3.50 4.87
CA PRO A 45 10.03 -4.24 5.68
C PRO A 45 8.59 -3.76 5.47
N LEU A 46 8.13 -3.74 4.22
CA LEU A 46 6.76 -3.39 3.83
C LEU A 46 5.79 -4.57 3.94
N GLY A 47 6.29 -5.80 4.06
CA GLY A 47 5.46 -7.00 4.03
C GLY A 47 4.96 -7.39 2.62
N SER A 48 5.46 -6.75 1.56
CA SER A 48 5.04 -6.98 0.17
C SER A 48 5.22 -8.42 -0.33
N PHE A 49 6.11 -9.19 0.30
CA PHE A 49 6.33 -10.60 -0.03
C PHE A 49 5.33 -11.55 0.61
N ALA A 50 4.58 -11.12 1.64
CA ALA A 50 3.58 -11.96 2.30
C ALA A 50 2.29 -12.13 1.47
N PHE A 51 2.12 -11.31 0.42
CA PHE A 51 0.91 -11.29 -0.41
C PHE A 51 1.20 -11.84 -1.81
N SER A 52 0.49 -12.89 -2.24
CA SER A 52 0.71 -13.48 -3.58
C SER A 52 -0.04 -12.74 -4.69
N SER A 53 -0.83 -11.72 -4.34
CA SER A 53 -1.66 -10.95 -5.27
C SER A 53 -2.57 -11.83 -6.12
N GLY A 54 -3.13 -12.89 -5.51
CA GLY A 54 -4.01 -13.84 -6.19
C GLY A 54 -3.29 -14.91 -7.01
N LEU A 55 -1.96 -14.94 -7.08
CA LEU A 55 -1.22 -15.97 -7.83
C LEU A 55 -1.55 -17.37 -7.30
N GLU A 56 -1.56 -17.58 -5.99
CA GLU A 56 -1.87 -18.88 -5.41
C GLU A 56 -3.27 -19.37 -5.77
N SER A 57 -4.25 -18.46 -5.78
CA SER A 57 -5.63 -18.73 -6.21
C SER A 57 -5.69 -19.07 -7.70
N TYR A 58 -5.00 -18.29 -8.55
CA TYR A 58 -4.90 -18.56 -9.98
C TYR A 58 -4.36 -19.97 -10.26
N LEU A 59 -3.27 -20.37 -9.61
CA LEU A 59 -2.67 -21.69 -9.78
C LEU A 59 -3.63 -22.82 -9.38
N ALA A 60 -4.34 -22.65 -8.25
CA ALA A 60 -5.31 -23.63 -7.78
C ALA A 60 -6.48 -23.78 -8.75
N HIS A 61 -7.04 -22.66 -9.23
CA HIS A 61 -8.22 -22.68 -10.11
C HIS A 61 -7.91 -23.16 -11.52
N GLN A 62 -6.75 -22.84 -12.10
CA GLN A 62 -6.43 -23.34 -13.44
C GLN A 62 -6.31 -24.86 -13.50
N LYS A 63 -5.72 -25.47 -12.46
CA LYS A 63 -5.60 -26.92 -12.36
C LYS A 63 -6.97 -27.59 -12.20
N VAL A 64 -7.85 -27.03 -11.37
CA VAL A 64 -9.16 -27.64 -11.02
C VAL A 64 -10.20 -27.41 -12.11
N VAL A 65 -10.27 -26.19 -12.68
CA VAL A 65 -11.36 -25.79 -13.57
C VAL A 65 -11.05 -26.10 -15.04
N PHE A 66 -9.78 -25.91 -15.46
CA PHE A 66 -9.42 -25.97 -16.88
C PHE A 66 -8.52 -27.15 -17.22
N GLY A 67 -7.98 -27.87 -16.23
CA GLY A 67 -7.05 -28.98 -16.44
C GLY A 67 -5.78 -28.57 -17.21
N GLN A 68 -5.50 -27.26 -17.29
CA GLN A 68 -4.37 -26.70 -18.02
C GLN A 68 -3.18 -26.46 -17.08
N PRO A 69 -1.94 -26.59 -17.57
CA PRO A 69 -0.76 -26.18 -16.81
C PRO A 69 -0.81 -24.67 -16.62
N SER A 70 -0.70 -24.22 -15.37
CA SER A 70 -0.73 -22.82 -15.06
C SER A 70 0.59 -22.14 -15.41
N SER A 71 0.49 -21.05 -16.16
CA SER A 71 1.67 -20.32 -16.65
C SER A 71 1.78 -18.97 -15.96
N PHE A 72 2.94 -18.73 -15.34
CA PHE A 72 3.30 -17.41 -14.82
C PHE A 72 3.32 -16.36 -15.95
N ALA A 73 3.69 -16.77 -17.17
CA ALA A 73 3.72 -15.89 -18.33
C ALA A 73 2.32 -15.38 -18.74
N SER A 74 1.25 -16.11 -18.40
CA SER A 74 -0.12 -15.66 -18.63
C SER A 74 -0.66 -14.80 -17.48
N PHE A 75 -0.23 -15.08 -16.25
CA PHE A 75 -0.66 -14.34 -15.06
C PHE A 75 0.01 -12.97 -14.93
N LEU A 76 1.32 -12.90 -15.20
CA LEU A 76 2.12 -11.72 -14.96
C LEU A 76 1.59 -10.46 -15.70
N PRO A 77 1.28 -10.51 -17.02
CA PRO A 77 0.75 -9.34 -17.72
C PRO A 77 -0.61 -8.88 -17.17
N LEU A 78 -1.48 -9.82 -16.76
CA LEU A 78 -2.78 -9.52 -16.15
C LEU A 78 -2.62 -8.81 -14.80
N SER A 79 -1.72 -9.32 -13.96
CA SER A 79 -1.45 -8.74 -12.64
C SER A 79 -0.80 -7.35 -12.75
N ILE A 80 0.19 -7.19 -13.65
CA ILE A 80 0.82 -5.87 -13.90
C ILE A 80 -0.22 -4.87 -14.45
N SER A 81 -1.01 -5.28 -15.44
CA SER A 81 -2.04 -4.41 -16.03
C SER A 81 -3.07 -3.96 -15.01
N SER A 82 -3.55 -4.90 -14.20
CA SER A 82 -4.50 -4.64 -13.12
C SER A 82 -3.92 -3.69 -12.07
N TYR A 83 -2.71 -3.97 -11.57
CA TYR A 83 -2.11 -3.15 -10.53
C TYR A 83 -1.78 -1.73 -11.01
N ALA A 84 -1.36 -1.60 -12.27
CA ALA A 84 -1.14 -0.30 -12.90
C ALA A 84 -2.46 0.49 -12.97
N SER A 85 -3.53 -0.07 -13.53
CA SER A 85 -4.78 0.70 -13.73
C SER A 85 -5.50 1.06 -12.43
N THR A 86 -5.30 0.31 -11.34
CA THR A 86 -5.97 0.59 -10.06
C THR A 86 -5.17 1.48 -9.12
N THR A 87 -3.84 1.46 -9.19
CA THR A 87 -2.99 2.02 -8.11
C THR A 87 -1.96 3.03 -8.62
N LEU A 88 -1.43 2.86 -9.84
CA LEU A 88 -0.39 3.75 -10.36
C LEU A 88 -0.87 5.20 -10.53
N PRO A 89 -2.13 5.49 -10.96
CA PRO A 89 -2.64 6.87 -10.99
C PRO A 89 -2.52 7.59 -9.64
N PHE A 90 -2.79 6.90 -8.53
CA PHE A 90 -2.68 7.46 -7.18
C PHE A 90 -1.23 7.75 -6.77
N VAL A 91 -0.29 6.87 -7.15
CA VAL A 91 1.15 7.10 -6.94
C VAL A 91 1.61 8.34 -7.70
N LEU A 92 1.21 8.47 -8.97
CA LEU A 92 1.58 9.60 -9.83
C LEU A 92 0.96 10.90 -9.33
N ALA A 93 -0.31 10.88 -8.93
CA ALA A 93 -1.02 12.04 -8.39
C ALA A 93 -0.37 12.54 -7.09
N ALA A 94 -0.07 11.63 -6.16
CA ALA A 94 0.60 11.98 -4.90
C ALA A 94 2.04 12.47 -5.08
N HIS A 95 2.76 11.96 -6.09
CA HIS A 95 4.11 12.46 -6.39
C HIS A 95 4.06 13.88 -6.97
N ARG A 96 3.10 14.18 -7.84
CA ARG A 96 2.92 15.50 -8.47
C ARG A 96 2.48 16.56 -7.47
N ASP A 97 1.56 16.22 -6.57
CA ASP A 97 1.09 17.09 -5.49
C ASP A 97 1.09 16.31 -4.16
N PRO A 98 2.20 16.35 -3.41
CA PRO A 98 2.33 15.67 -2.14
C PRO A 98 1.79 16.48 -0.95
N SER A 99 0.91 17.48 -1.18
CA SER A 99 0.29 18.26 -0.10
C SER A 99 -0.58 17.39 0.80
N LEU A 100 -0.71 17.76 2.08
CA LEU A 100 -1.52 17.02 3.05
C LEU A 100 -2.96 16.85 2.57
N ALA A 101 -3.58 17.92 2.06
CA ALA A 101 -4.96 17.90 1.58
C ALA A 101 -5.14 16.90 0.43
N ASN A 102 -4.24 16.93 -0.56
CA ASN A 102 -4.30 15.98 -1.68
C ASN A 102 -4.02 14.55 -1.22
N LEU A 103 -3.04 14.32 -0.35
CA LEU A 103 -2.75 12.99 0.19
C LEU A 103 -3.94 12.38 0.94
N THR A 104 -4.63 13.17 1.77
CA THR A 104 -5.83 12.69 2.46
C THR A 104 -6.96 12.35 1.50
N ALA A 105 -7.17 13.15 0.44
CA ALA A 105 -8.19 12.90 -0.56
C ALA A 105 -7.88 11.67 -1.42
N LEU A 106 -6.62 11.50 -1.83
CA LEU A 106 -6.15 10.34 -2.59
C LEU A 106 -6.25 9.04 -1.78
N ASP A 107 -5.94 9.09 -0.48
CA ASP A 107 -6.05 7.94 0.40
C ASP A 107 -7.51 7.49 0.57
N ASP A 108 -8.43 8.43 0.81
CA ASP A 108 -9.88 8.16 0.92
C ASP A 108 -10.46 7.62 -0.39
N ALA A 109 -10.13 8.26 -1.52
CA ALA A 109 -10.55 7.82 -2.85
C ALA A 109 -10.03 6.40 -3.18
N LEU A 110 -8.79 6.08 -2.79
CA LEU A 110 -8.24 4.75 -3.00
C LEU A 110 -8.90 3.70 -2.09
N ASP A 111 -9.20 4.03 -0.83
CA ASP A 111 -9.95 3.11 0.06
C ASP A 111 -11.33 2.80 -0.52
N ALA A 112 -12.02 3.83 -1.04
CA ALA A 112 -13.31 3.69 -1.71
C ALA A 112 -13.22 2.86 -3.00
N ALA A 113 -12.14 3.01 -3.78
CA ALA A 113 -11.96 2.30 -5.05
C ALA A 113 -11.59 0.81 -4.90
N ILE A 114 -10.87 0.42 -3.84
CA ILE A 114 -10.45 -0.98 -3.66
C ILE A 114 -11.60 -1.82 -3.09
N VAL A 115 -12.40 -2.43 -3.98
CA VAL A 115 -13.52 -3.32 -3.60
C VAL A 115 -13.02 -4.57 -2.86
N CYS A 116 -11.90 -5.14 -3.29
CA CYS A 116 -11.37 -6.36 -2.66
C CYS A 116 -10.79 -6.09 -1.26
N THR A 117 -11.44 -6.62 -0.22
CA THR A 117 -11.06 -6.40 1.18
C THR A 117 -9.65 -6.91 1.51
N VAL A 118 -9.22 -8.01 0.88
CA VAL A 118 -7.87 -8.56 1.05
C VAL A 118 -6.83 -7.62 0.45
N GLY A 119 -7.06 -7.16 -0.78
CA GLY A 119 -6.19 -6.18 -1.44
C GLY A 119 -6.14 -4.85 -0.70
N ARG A 120 -7.27 -4.38 -0.19
CA ARG A 120 -7.36 -3.16 0.63
C ARG A 120 -6.52 -3.27 1.90
N ARG A 121 -6.68 -4.36 2.65
CA ARG A 121 -5.90 -4.63 3.86
C ARG A 121 -4.40 -4.74 3.58
N ALA A 122 -4.01 -5.38 2.47
CA ALA A 122 -2.62 -5.47 2.06
C ALA A 122 -2.04 -4.08 1.76
N SER A 123 -2.77 -3.27 0.98
CA SER A 123 -2.36 -1.90 0.64
C SER A 123 -2.22 -1.01 1.88
N VAL A 124 -3.16 -1.09 2.83
CA VAL A 124 -3.09 -0.37 4.12
C VAL A 124 -1.92 -0.85 4.98
N ALA A 125 -1.71 -2.16 5.09
CA ALA A 125 -0.62 -2.70 5.89
C ALA A 125 0.74 -2.25 5.34
N GLN A 126 0.92 -2.29 4.02
CA GLN A 126 2.15 -1.84 3.36
C GLN A 126 2.36 -0.33 3.50
N GLY A 127 1.32 0.49 3.34
CA GLY A 127 1.43 1.94 3.49
C GLY A 127 1.75 2.37 4.92
N ARG A 128 1.13 1.74 5.93
CA ARG A 128 1.47 1.95 7.35
C ARG A 128 2.91 1.56 7.67
N ALA A 129 3.38 0.44 7.12
CA ALA A 129 4.77 0.03 7.27
C ALA A 129 5.72 1.06 6.63
N LEU A 130 5.41 1.54 5.42
CA LEU A 130 6.19 2.57 4.74
C LEU A 130 6.27 3.87 5.56
N LEU A 131 5.14 4.33 6.08
CA LEU A 131 5.08 5.54 6.92
C LEU A 131 5.92 5.38 8.18
N SER A 132 5.86 4.22 8.84
CA SER A 132 6.67 3.91 10.04
C SER A 132 8.17 3.88 9.74
N ILE A 133 8.59 3.30 8.60
CA ILE A 133 10.00 3.33 8.16
C ILE A 133 10.45 4.77 7.90
N TRP A 134 9.61 5.56 7.25
CA TRP A 134 9.93 6.96 7.01
C TRP A 134 10.12 7.73 8.32
N GLU A 135 9.19 7.62 9.27
CA GLU A 135 9.28 8.30 10.57
C GLU A 135 10.56 7.92 11.35
N ARG A 136 10.93 6.65 11.31
CA ARG A 136 12.02 6.10 12.14
C ARG A 136 13.39 6.18 11.48
N SER A 137 13.47 6.21 10.16
CA SER A 137 14.73 6.03 9.44
C SER A 137 14.98 7.06 8.34
N PHE A 138 13.96 7.47 7.57
CA PHE A 138 14.21 8.35 6.41
C PHE A 138 14.04 9.83 6.75
N ALA A 139 13.20 10.19 7.73
CA ALA A 139 12.87 11.58 8.02
C ALA A 139 14.09 12.43 8.43
N GLY A 140 15.00 11.88 9.23
CA GLY A 140 16.25 12.55 9.63
C GLY A 140 17.21 12.71 8.43
N ALA A 141 17.55 11.60 7.78
CA ALA A 141 18.45 11.59 6.62
C ALA A 141 17.98 12.49 5.45
N LEU A 142 16.65 12.60 5.24
CA LEU A 142 16.08 13.48 4.20
C LEU A 142 16.03 14.95 4.62
N ALA A 143 15.97 15.25 5.92
CA ALA A 143 16.03 16.62 6.43
C ALA A 143 17.44 17.22 6.29
N GLU A 144 18.48 16.43 6.57
CA GLU A 144 19.89 16.84 6.45
C GLU A 144 20.32 17.11 5.01
N ARG A 145 19.67 16.46 4.04
CA ARG A 145 19.95 16.63 2.61
C ARG A 145 19.62 18.02 2.05
N GLY A 146 18.95 18.89 2.81
CA GLY A 146 18.62 20.24 2.37
C GLY A 146 17.82 20.22 1.06
N THR A 147 16.58 19.74 1.10
CA THR A 147 15.71 19.76 -0.07
C THR A 147 15.43 21.21 -0.46
N ALA A 148 16.04 21.67 -1.55
CA ALA A 148 15.81 23.02 -2.06
C ALA A 148 14.30 23.21 -2.37
N GLY A 149 13.63 24.05 -1.58
CA GLY A 149 12.38 24.74 -1.92
C GLY A 149 11.07 23.96 -1.97
N GLY A 150 11.03 22.64 -1.71
CA GLY A 150 9.76 21.89 -1.72
C GLY A 150 9.68 20.67 -0.81
N GLY A 151 10.81 20.06 -0.41
CA GLY A 151 10.76 18.86 0.43
C GLY A 151 10.42 19.13 1.90
N ALA A 152 10.61 20.37 2.40
CA ALA A 152 10.15 20.75 3.74
C ALA A 152 8.62 20.63 3.87
N ASP A 153 7.89 21.11 2.85
CA ASP A 153 6.43 21.05 2.80
C ASP A 153 5.92 19.61 2.71
N VAL A 154 6.60 18.76 1.93
CA VAL A 154 6.26 17.32 1.83
C VAL A 154 6.50 16.59 3.16
N ASN A 155 7.60 16.91 3.85
CA ASN A 155 7.91 16.33 5.15
C ASN A 155 6.83 16.71 6.17
N GLU A 156 6.42 17.99 6.19
CA GLU A 156 5.31 18.45 7.03
C GLU A 156 3.99 17.76 6.67
N ALA A 157 3.70 17.57 5.37
CA ALA A 157 2.52 16.84 4.93
C ALA A 157 2.50 15.39 5.43
N LEU A 158 3.61 14.65 5.34
CA LEU A 158 3.70 13.29 5.87
C LEU A 158 3.57 13.25 7.41
N ARG A 159 4.13 14.23 8.13
CA ARG A 159 3.95 14.37 9.58
C ARG A 159 2.49 14.63 9.95
N GLY A 160 1.83 15.53 9.22
CA GLY A 160 0.41 15.83 9.37
C GLY A 160 -0.46 14.59 9.11
N PHE A 161 -0.16 13.84 8.06
CA PHE A 161 -0.84 12.59 7.74
C PHE A 161 -0.70 11.54 8.87
N SER A 162 0.51 11.37 9.42
CA SER A 162 0.75 10.51 10.59
C SER A 162 -0.04 10.95 11.83
N ALA A 163 -0.13 12.26 12.08
CA ALA A 163 -0.92 12.79 13.19
C ALA A 163 -2.42 12.46 13.03
N LEU A 164 -2.97 12.63 11.82
CA LEU A 164 -4.36 12.26 11.51
C LEU A 164 -4.60 10.75 11.72
N LEU A 165 -3.67 9.91 11.27
CA LEU A 165 -3.75 8.45 11.41
C LEU A 165 -3.80 8.01 12.88
N ARG A 166 -3.00 8.64 13.74
CA ARG A 166 -3.00 8.40 15.20
C ARG A 166 -4.30 8.89 15.84
N GLY A 167 -4.80 10.06 15.44
CA GLY A 167 -6.10 10.58 15.89
C GLY A 167 -7.25 9.61 15.65
N CYS A 168 -7.32 9.01 14.45
CA CYS A 168 -8.37 8.04 14.08
C CYS A 168 -8.31 6.75 14.92
N SER A 169 -7.10 6.32 15.30
CA SER A 169 -6.89 5.13 16.14
C SER A 169 -7.36 5.35 17.58
N ASN A 170 -7.26 6.58 18.08
CA ASN A 170 -7.73 6.93 19.43
C ASN A 170 -9.26 7.07 19.48
N SER A 171 -9.90 7.62 18.44
CA SER A 171 -11.36 7.75 18.39
C SER A 171 -12.08 6.40 18.31
N SER A 172 -11.53 5.42 17.60
CA SER A 172 -12.11 4.08 17.44
C SER A 172 -12.07 3.22 18.71
N SER A 173 -11.21 3.54 19.67
CA SER A 173 -11.18 2.87 20.98
C SER A 173 -12.19 3.42 22.00
N SER A 174 -12.77 4.59 21.74
CA SER A 174 -13.68 5.27 22.68
C SER A 174 -15.16 4.93 22.49
N SER A 175 -15.53 4.22 21.41
CA SER A 175 -16.93 3.91 21.05
C SER A 175 -17.46 2.56 21.57
N THR A 176 -16.76 1.87 22.48
CA THR A 176 -17.26 0.61 23.08
C THR A 176 -17.91 0.86 24.44
N THR A 177 -19.13 1.41 24.44
CA THR A 177 -20.02 1.29 25.60
C THR A 177 -21.45 1.13 25.09
N THR A 178 -21.94 -0.11 25.06
CA THR A 178 -23.37 -0.36 24.90
C THR A 178 -23.79 -1.46 25.88
N THR A 179 -24.43 -0.98 26.94
CA THR A 179 -25.58 -1.56 27.63
C THR A 179 -26.04 -2.95 27.17
N THR A 180 -25.76 -3.94 28.01
CA THR A 180 -26.45 -5.23 28.01
C THR A 180 -27.79 -5.06 28.72
N THR A 181 -28.92 -5.23 28.03
CA THR A 181 -30.16 -5.76 28.60
C THR A 181 -31.07 -6.29 27.47
N THR A 182 -31.35 -7.58 27.54
CA THR A 182 -32.44 -8.34 26.89
C THR A 182 -33.00 -9.28 27.98
N PRO A 183 -34.21 -9.90 27.88
CA PRO A 183 -34.93 -10.26 26.65
C PRO A 183 -36.50 -10.24 26.69
N THR A 184 -37.11 -10.61 25.54
CA THR A 184 -38.34 -11.44 25.35
C THR A 184 -39.67 -10.74 24.96
N SER A 185 -40.11 -10.91 23.70
CA SER A 185 -41.31 -11.70 23.27
C SER A 185 -41.78 -11.40 21.82
N THR A 186 -41.85 -12.47 21.00
CA THR A 186 -42.85 -12.93 19.99
C THR A 186 -43.54 -11.95 18.99
N PRO A 187 -43.83 -12.36 17.72
CA PRO A 187 -44.09 -11.45 16.60
C PRO A 187 -45.57 -11.18 16.32
N ALA A 188 -45.87 -10.00 15.77
CA ALA A 188 -47.17 -9.70 15.15
C ALA A 188 -46.99 -8.82 13.90
N LEU A 189 -47.60 -9.27 12.80
CA LEU A 189 -47.72 -8.60 11.51
C LEU A 189 -48.58 -7.32 11.64
N THR A 190 -48.12 -6.20 11.09
CA THR A 190 -49.00 -5.19 10.46
C THR A 190 -48.27 -4.49 9.32
N ASN A 191 -48.97 -4.38 8.19
CA ASN A 191 -48.58 -3.59 7.02
C ASN A 191 -48.77 -2.11 7.32
N GLY A 192 -47.80 -1.28 6.94
CA GLY A 192 -47.87 0.18 7.00
C GLY A 192 -47.02 0.79 5.89
N ASP A 193 -47.70 1.18 4.81
CA ASP A 193 -47.21 2.02 3.74
C ASP A 193 -46.78 3.40 4.27
N SER A 194 -45.56 3.83 3.97
CA SER A 194 -45.10 5.22 4.15
C SER A 194 -43.78 5.45 3.40
N THR A 195 -43.90 6.13 2.26
CA THR A 195 -42.82 6.82 1.54
C THR A 195 -42.04 7.79 2.44
N PRO A 196 -40.69 7.84 2.41
CA PRO A 196 -39.96 8.89 3.09
C PRO A 196 -39.78 10.11 2.18
N THR A 197 -40.46 11.19 2.56
CA THR A 197 -40.29 12.55 2.02
C THR A 197 -38.92 13.10 2.40
N THR A 198 -38.09 13.42 1.40
CA THR A 198 -36.83 14.16 1.57
C THR A 198 -37.13 15.60 2.01
N THR A 199 -36.89 15.91 3.28
CA THR A 199 -36.88 17.30 3.77
C THR A 199 -35.45 17.79 3.78
N THR A 200 -35.12 18.66 2.82
CA THR A 200 -33.83 19.35 2.72
C THR A 200 -33.86 20.58 3.62
N THR A 201 -33.16 20.54 4.75
CA THR A 201 -32.89 21.72 5.59
C THR A 201 -31.59 22.39 5.11
N PRO A 202 -31.52 23.72 4.95
CA PRO A 202 -30.28 24.40 4.57
C PRO A 202 -29.27 24.43 5.75
N PRO A 203 -27.95 24.42 5.49
CA PRO A 203 -26.93 24.39 6.54
C PRO A 203 -26.84 25.73 7.30
N SER A 204 -26.56 25.65 8.60
CA SER A 204 -26.41 26.80 9.49
C SER A 204 -24.97 27.37 9.46
N PRO A 205 -24.73 28.64 9.81
CA PRO A 205 -23.45 29.32 9.57
C PRO A 205 -22.31 28.94 10.54
N ASN A 206 -22.49 27.91 11.36
CA ASN A 206 -21.58 27.51 12.44
C ASN A 206 -21.10 26.05 12.31
N ASP A 207 -21.18 25.47 11.11
CA ASP A 207 -20.59 24.15 10.90
C ASP A 207 -19.07 24.30 11.00
N ASP A 208 -18.47 23.67 12.03
CA ASP A 208 -17.04 23.41 12.08
C ASP A 208 -16.58 22.87 10.72
N PRO A 209 -15.39 23.23 10.21
CA PRO A 209 -14.90 22.68 8.95
C PRO A 209 -15.02 21.15 9.02
N PRO A 210 -15.55 20.50 7.96
CA PRO A 210 -15.80 19.06 8.00
C PRO A 210 -14.53 18.36 8.45
N LEU A 211 -14.65 17.59 9.53
CA LEU A 211 -13.54 16.81 10.07
C LEU A 211 -12.94 16.02 8.90
N PRO A 212 -11.62 16.07 8.67
CA PRO A 212 -11.02 15.34 7.56
C PRO A 212 -11.42 13.86 7.64
N PRO A 213 -11.76 13.22 6.50
CA PRO A 213 -12.14 11.82 6.50
C PRO A 213 -11.03 10.96 7.12
N PRO A 214 -11.39 9.86 7.80
CA PRO A 214 -10.42 9.01 8.47
C PRO A 214 -9.41 8.46 7.44
N VAL A 215 -8.11 8.69 7.67
CA VAL A 215 -7.07 8.16 6.77
C VAL A 215 -6.81 6.68 7.06
N ALA A 216 -6.70 5.88 6.00
CA ALA A 216 -6.41 4.46 6.02
C ALA A 216 -4.90 4.17 5.97
N ALA A 217 -4.13 5.03 5.26
CA ALA A 217 -2.70 4.90 4.97
C ALA A 217 -2.36 3.82 3.93
N HIS A 218 -2.91 3.96 2.72
CA HIS A 218 -2.63 3.14 1.56
C HIS A 218 -1.22 3.35 0.99
N LEU A 219 -0.66 2.27 0.45
CA LEU A 219 0.69 2.28 -0.12
C LEU A 219 0.84 3.27 -1.28
N GLY A 220 -0.12 3.33 -2.21
CA GLY A 220 0.01 4.11 -3.45
C GLY A 220 0.33 5.59 -3.21
N PRO A 221 -0.57 6.36 -2.55
CA PRO A 221 -0.33 7.77 -2.26
C PRO A 221 0.93 8.01 -1.43
N LEU A 222 1.15 7.23 -0.38
CA LEU A 222 2.31 7.37 0.50
C LEU A 222 3.64 7.09 -0.21
N PHE A 223 3.67 6.12 -1.12
CA PHE A 223 4.84 5.82 -1.92
C PHE A 223 5.19 6.98 -2.87
N GLY A 224 4.18 7.56 -3.52
CA GLY A 224 4.34 8.73 -4.39
C GLY A 224 4.93 9.93 -3.64
N ALA A 225 4.33 10.31 -2.51
CA ALA A 225 4.82 11.42 -1.70
C ALA A 225 6.23 11.19 -1.13
N LEU A 226 6.52 9.97 -0.66
CA LEU A 226 7.86 9.66 -0.15
C LEU A 226 8.92 9.73 -1.26
N CYS A 227 8.61 9.25 -2.46
CA CYS A 227 9.53 9.38 -3.59
C CYS A 227 9.75 10.84 -4.00
N ALA A 228 8.71 11.67 -3.97
CA ALA A 228 8.83 13.10 -4.19
C ALA A 228 9.74 13.76 -3.15
N LEU A 229 9.55 13.43 -1.86
CA LEU A 229 10.40 13.90 -0.76
C LEU A 229 11.86 13.46 -0.93
N ALA A 230 12.08 12.22 -1.38
CA ALA A 230 13.40 11.65 -1.62
C ALA A 230 14.09 12.19 -2.90
N GLY A 231 13.42 13.06 -3.66
CA GLY A 231 13.95 13.68 -4.88
C GLY A 231 13.98 12.73 -6.09
N LEU A 232 13.22 11.63 -6.07
CA LEU A 232 13.08 10.75 -7.23
C LEU A 232 12.22 11.44 -8.28
N GLY A 233 12.59 11.30 -9.55
CA GLY A 233 11.74 11.75 -10.66
C GLY A 233 10.44 10.96 -10.73
N LEU A 234 9.42 11.54 -11.36
CA LEU A 234 8.11 10.89 -11.52
C LEU A 234 8.21 9.56 -12.28
N GLU A 235 9.03 9.51 -13.33
CA GLU A 235 9.28 8.28 -14.11
C GLU A 235 9.98 7.20 -13.27
N GLN A 236 11.00 7.59 -12.50
CA GLN A 236 11.69 6.67 -11.59
C GLN A 236 10.73 6.09 -10.54
N THR A 237 9.88 6.95 -9.98
CA THR A 237 8.85 6.58 -8.99
C THR A 237 7.87 5.56 -9.57
N ALA A 238 7.32 5.83 -10.76
CA ALA A 238 6.40 4.93 -11.43
C ALA A 238 7.04 3.58 -11.76
N TYR A 239 8.26 3.62 -12.30
CA TYR A 239 8.97 2.42 -12.71
C TYR A 239 9.35 1.54 -11.51
N VAL A 240 9.93 2.13 -10.45
CA VAL A 240 10.30 1.37 -9.24
C VAL A 240 9.07 0.79 -8.54
N PHE A 241 7.96 1.53 -8.49
CA PHE A 241 6.70 1.05 -7.93
C PHE A 241 6.20 -0.21 -8.66
N MET A 242 6.16 -0.15 -10.00
CA MET A 242 5.72 -1.28 -10.81
C MET A 242 6.71 -2.47 -10.77
N VAL A 243 8.02 -2.22 -10.79
CA VAL A 243 9.02 -3.29 -10.65
C VAL A 243 8.96 -3.95 -9.28
N SER A 244 8.68 -3.20 -8.21
CA SER A 244 8.49 -3.77 -6.87
C SER A 244 7.32 -4.75 -6.82
N HIS A 245 6.21 -4.46 -7.51
CA HIS A 245 5.11 -5.42 -7.68
C HIS A 245 5.56 -6.68 -8.44
N VAL A 246 6.30 -6.52 -9.54
CA VAL A 246 6.84 -7.67 -10.29
C VAL A 246 7.79 -8.51 -9.43
N LYS A 247 8.66 -7.90 -8.63
CA LYS A 247 9.55 -8.60 -7.70
C LYS A 247 8.77 -9.42 -6.67
N ALA A 248 7.69 -8.86 -6.12
CA ALA A 248 6.81 -9.57 -5.19
C ALA A 248 6.15 -10.79 -5.86
N LEU A 249 5.62 -10.64 -7.08
CA LEU A 249 5.03 -11.73 -7.86
C LEU A 249 6.03 -12.83 -8.21
N VAL A 250 7.22 -12.45 -8.66
CA VAL A 250 8.30 -13.40 -8.99
C VAL A 250 8.72 -14.16 -7.74
N SER A 251 8.84 -13.50 -6.59
CA SER A 251 9.12 -14.17 -5.31
C SER A 251 8.00 -15.12 -4.90
N ALA A 252 6.73 -14.73 -5.06
CA ALA A 252 5.59 -15.61 -4.81
C ALA A 252 5.62 -16.85 -5.72
N ALA A 253 5.95 -16.69 -7.01
CA ALA A 253 6.08 -17.80 -7.96
C ALA A 253 7.22 -18.76 -7.61
N VAL A 254 8.36 -18.25 -7.10
CA VAL A 254 9.46 -19.07 -6.58
C VAL A 254 9.00 -19.88 -5.37
N ARG A 255 8.31 -19.25 -4.40
CA ARG A 255 7.78 -19.95 -3.22
C ARG A 255 6.72 -20.99 -3.58
N ALA A 256 5.93 -20.74 -4.62
CA ALA A 256 4.97 -21.70 -5.16
C ALA A 256 5.61 -22.84 -5.98
N GLY A 257 6.95 -22.86 -6.11
CA GLY A 257 7.68 -23.90 -6.83
C GLY A 257 7.53 -23.85 -8.34
N MET A 258 7.05 -22.73 -8.91
CA MET A 258 6.86 -22.60 -10.36
C MET A 258 8.19 -22.57 -11.11
N PHE A 259 9.20 -21.92 -10.53
CA PHE A 259 10.56 -21.86 -11.06
C PHE A 259 11.58 -21.49 -9.98
N GLY A 260 12.86 -21.78 -10.25
CA GLY A 260 13.97 -21.54 -9.31
C GLY A 260 14.53 -20.11 -9.35
N PRO A 261 15.52 -19.81 -8.48
CA PRO A 261 16.08 -18.46 -8.33
C PRO A 261 16.76 -17.92 -9.60
N TYR A 262 17.42 -18.77 -10.40
CA TYR A 262 18.01 -18.33 -11.67
C TYR A 262 16.96 -17.99 -12.71
N GLN A 263 15.88 -18.75 -12.79
CA GLN A 263 14.75 -18.42 -13.67
C GLN A 263 14.04 -17.14 -13.22
N ALA A 264 13.95 -16.90 -11.91
CA ALA A 264 13.43 -15.66 -11.35
C ALA A 264 14.25 -14.45 -11.82
N GLN A 265 15.59 -14.51 -11.68
CA GLN A 265 16.48 -13.44 -12.16
C GLN A 265 16.41 -13.27 -13.68
N LYS A 266 16.36 -14.38 -14.43
CA LYS A 266 16.17 -14.34 -15.89
C LYS A 266 14.85 -13.65 -16.27
N THR A 267 13.79 -13.86 -15.50
CA THR A 267 12.48 -13.22 -15.72
C THR A 267 12.55 -11.73 -15.45
N LEU A 268 13.12 -11.31 -14.30
CA LEU A 268 13.29 -9.91 -13.93
C LEU A 268 14.19 -9.14 -14.90
N ALA A 269 15.26 -9.77 -15.39
CA ALA A 269 16.18 -9.18 -16.37
C ALA A 269 15.65 -9.21 -17.82
N SER A 270 14.48 -9.79 -18.07
CA SER A 270 13.98 -9.98 -19.44
C SER A 270 13.48 -8.67 -20.05
N ALA A 271 13.77 -8.49 -21.35
CA ALA A 271 13.24 -7.37 -22.13
C ALA A 271 11.69 -7.36 -22.17
N GLY A 272 11.06 -8.54 -22.04
CA GLY A 272 9.60 -8.65 -21.96
C GLY A 272 9.04 -8.01 -20.70
N VAL A 273 9.61 -8.28 -19.52
CA VAL A 273 9.19 -7.63 -18.27
C VAL A 273 9.47 -6.14 -18.29
N GLN A 274 10.66 -5.73 -18.73
CA GLN A 274 11.00 -4.31 -18.88
C GLN A 274 10.01 -3.59 -19.81
N GLY A 275 9.71 -4.18 -20.96
CA GLY A 275 8.75 -3.64 -21.92
C GLY A 275 7.32 -3.56 -21.36
N LEU A 276 6.88 -4.57 -20.62
CA LEU A 276 5.56 -4.56 -19.96
C LEU A 276 5.44 -3.44 -18.93
N VAL A 277 6.45 -3.28 -18.06
CA VAL A 277 6.46 -2.20 -17.06
C VAL A 277 6.45 -0.84 -17.75
N ALA A 278 7.31 -0.62 -18.74
CA ALA A 278 7.34 0.64 -19.50
C ALA A 278 5.99 0.92 -20.19
N ALA A 279 5.36 -0.11 -20.78
CA ALA A 279 4.09 0.04 -21.47
C ALA A 279 2.95 0.44 -20.52
N VAL A 280 2.85 -0.16 -19.33
CA VAL A 280 1.79 0.21 -18.38
C VAL A 280 2.06 1.56 -17.70
N VAL A 281 3.32 1.92 -17.46
CA VAL A 281 3.67 3.27 -16.96
C VAL A 281 3.28 4.32 -18.00
N GLN A 282 3.58 4.09 -19.26
CA GLN A 282 3.19 4.99 -20.35
C GLN A 282 1.67 5.07 -20.49
N ARG A 283 0.97 3.93 -20.37
CA ARG A 283 -0.50 3.86 -20.45
C ARG A 283 -1.17 4.70 -19.37
N GLU A 284 -0.70 4.60 -18.13
CA GLU A 284 -1.32 5.28 -16.98
C GLU A 284 -0.76 6.68 -16.70
N TRP A 285 0.18 7.16 -17.51
CA TRP A 285 0.92 8.40 -17.23
C TRP A 285 0.01 9.61 -16.98
N GLY A 286 -1.07 9.70 -17.76
CA GLY A 286 -2.05 10.79 -17.70
C GLY A 286 -3.42 10.39 -17.15
N THR A 287 -3.59 9.16 -16.65
CA THR A 287 -4.88 8.68 -16.15
C THR A 287 -5.24 9.44 -14.86
N PRO A 288 -6.39 10.14 -14.82
CA PRO A 288 -6.87 10.77 -13.58
C PRO A 288 -7.35 9.70 -12.59
N VAL A 289 -7.32 10.01 -11.29
CA VAL A 289 -7.62 9.01 -10.24
C VAL A 289 -9.08 8.55 -10.25
N GLU A 290 -9.97 9.38 -10.80
CA GLU A 290 -11.39 9.09 -11.00
C GLU A 290 -11.64 8.03 -12.08
N GLU A 291 -10.69 7.87 -13.01
CA GLU A 291 -10.71 6.83 -14.04
C GLU A 291 -9.87 5.60 -13.65
N ALA A 292 -9.18 5.65 -12.51
CA ALA A 292 -8.45 4.51 -11.98
C ALA A 292 -9.43 3.39 -11.60
N GLY A 293 -9.16 2.18 -12.06
CA GLY A 293 -10.10 1.08 -11.89
C GLY A 293 -9.59 -0.26 -12.39
N GLN A 294 -10.41 -1.29 -12.13
CA GLN A 294 -10.10 -2.66 -12.55
C GLN A 294 -10.18 -2.80 -14.08
N SER A 295 -9.07 -3.16 -14.72
CA SER A 295 -9.02 -3.51 -16.15
C SER A 295 -9.15 -5.03 -16.42
N VAL A 296 -9.01 -5.84 -15.39
CA VAL A 296 -8.98 -7.30 -15.38
C VAL A 296 -9.80 -7.84 -14.20
N PRO A 297 -11.15 -7.85 -14.28
CA PRO A 297 -12.03 -8.20 -13.15
C PRO A 297 -11.73 -9.56 -12.50
N VAL A 298 -11.18 -10.51 -13.26
CA VAL A 298 -10.79 -11.83 -12.74
C VAL A 298 -9.66 -11.76 -11.71
N MET A 299 -8.82 -10.72 -11.74
CA MET A 299 -7.77 -10.51 -10.73
C MET A 299 -8.38 -10.29 -9.35
N ASP A 300 -9.44 -9.48 -9.24
CA ASP A 300 -10.11 -9.23 -7.96
C ASP A 300 -10.71 -10.51 -7.38
N LEU A 301 -11.24 -11.40 -8.22
CA LEU A 301 -11.74 -12.70 -7.80
C LEU A 301 -10.61 -13.57 -7.23
N TRP A 302 -9.46 -13.66 -7.90
CA TRP A 302 -8.33 -14.45 -7.41
C TRP A 302 -7.72 -13.90 -6.12
N VAL A 303 -7.64 -12.58 -5.99
CA VAL A 303 -7.18 -11.89 -4.78
C VAL A 303 -8.17 -12.12 -3.63
N ALA A 304 -9.48 -12.07 -3.88
CA ALA A 304 -10.50 -12.30 -2.87
C ALA A 304 -10.54 -13.74 -2.35
N THR A 305 -10.29 -14.74 -3.20
CA THR A 305 -10.32 -16.15 -2.82
C THR A 305 -9.09 -16.60 -2.01
N GLU A 306 -8.04 -15.78 -1.96
CA GLU A 306 -6.81 -16.06 -1.19
C GLU A 306 -7.09 -16.15 0.32
N TYR A 307 -8.11 -15.45 0.82
CA TYR A 307 -8.49 -15.45 2.24
C TYR A 307 -9.05 -16.79 2.76
N LYS A 308 -9.57 -17.65 1.87
CA LYS A 308 -10.44 -18.77 2.28
C LYS A 308 -9.76 -20.13 2.34
N ARG A 309 -8.43 -20.22 2.22
CA ARG A 309 -7.74 -21.51 2.37
C ARG A 309 -7.39 -21.78 3.83
N PRO A 310 -8.06 -22.73 4.51
CA PRO A 310 -7.56 -23.24 5.78
C PRO A 310 -6.17 -23.84 5.53
N SER A 311 -5.22 -23.53 6.43
CA SER A 311 -3.94 -24.20 6.50
C SER A 311 -4.18 -25.71 6.46
N SER A 312 -3.70 -26.38 5.42
CA SER A 312 -3.72 -27.84 5.36
C SER A 312 -3.04 -28.37 6.64
N PRO A 313 -3.63 -29.34 7.35
CA PRO A 313 -2.94 -29.97 8.46
C PRO A 313 -1.62 -30.53 7.95
N SER A 314 -0.52 -30.15 8.59
CA SER A 314 0.80 -30.71 8.34
C SER A 314 0.75 -32.24 8.50
N PRO A 315 1.39 -33.01 7.60
CA PRO A 315 1.47 -34.46 7.72
C PRO A 315 2.19 -34.92 8.99
#